data_AF-A0A9D7F9H5-F1
#
_entry.id   AF-A0A9D7F9H5-F1
#
_cell.length_a   1.000
_cell.length_b   1.000
_cell.length_c   1.000
_cell.angle_alpha   90.00
_cell.angle_beta   90.00
_cell.angle_gamma   90.00
#
_symmetry.space_group_name_H-M   'P 1'
#
loop_
_entity.id
_entity.type
_entity.pdbx_description
1 polymer ?
#
loop_
_entity_poly.entity_id
_entity_poly.type
_entity_poly.pdbx_seq_one_letter_code
_entity_poly.pdbx_strand_id
1 'polypeptide(L)'
;MYHEWRYYVLNDPVVNDFEYDSLFKQLQNLETHYPGLASPDSPTQRRSADLTEVSLRGVPQSNSFRWPIPMMQDDLVGEFDEQVKKLTMSPVDAGLECVVEPKYDGGTIATGL
;
A
#
# COMPACT_ATOMS: atom_id res chain seq x y z
N MET A 1 13.26 -9.10 -4.29
CA MET A 1 12.65 -8.62 -3.05
C MET A 1 13.54 -7.76 -2.17
N TYR A 2 14.72 -8.19 -1.70
CA TYR A 2 15.54 -7.35 -0.80
C TYR A 2 15.89 -5.97 -1.42
N HIS A 3 16.43 -5.94 -2.64
CA HIS A 3 16.80 -4.70 -3.31
C HIS A 3 15.58 -3.82 -3.63
N GLU A 4 14.46 -4.42 -4.06
CA GLU A 4 13.19 -3.70 -4.29
C GLU A 4 12.67 -3.06 -3.00
N TRP A 5 12.70 -3.78 -1.88
CA TRP A 5 12.26 -3.27 -0.58
C TRP A 5 13.13 -2.10 -0.10
N ARG A 6 14.45 -2.22 -0.24
CA ARG A 6 15.37 -1.14 0.10
C ARG A 6 15.16 0.10 -0.78
N TYR A 7 14.86 -0.09 -2.05
CA TYR A 7 14.59 1.00 -2.99
C TYR A 7 13.23 1.66 -2.73
N TYR A 8 12.13 0.89 -2.72
CA TYR A 8 10.77 1.44 -2.69
C TYR A 8 10.21 1.71 -1.29
N VAL A 9 10.64 0.95 -0.27
CA VAL A 9 10.08 1.06 1.09
C VAL A 9 11.01 1.85 1.99
N LEU A 10 12.30 1.52 2.01
CA LEU A 10 13.26 2.22 2.86
C LEU A 10 13.83 3.49 2.23
N ASN A 11 13.71 3.67 0.91
CA ASN A 11 14.38 4.73 0.17
C ASN A 11 15.90 4.79 0.47
N ASP A 12 16.53 3.62 0.61
CA ASP A 12 17.94 3.43 0.98
C ASP A 12 18.56 2.29 0.12
N PRO A 13 18.74 2.52 -1.19
CA PRO A 13 19.20 1.50 -2.12
C PRO A 13 20.66 1.09 -1.87
N VAL A 14 20.94 -0.22 -1.95
CA VAL A 14 22.30 -0.79 -1.82
C VAL A 14 22.99 -1.08 -3.14
N VAL A 15 22.21 -1.10 -4.21
CA VAL A 15 22.66 -1.33 -5.58
C VAL A 15 22.02 -0.25 -6.43
N ASN A 16 22.72 0.16 -7.46
CA ASN A 16 22.16 1.08 -8.45
C ASN A 16 21.26 0.33 -9.45
N ASP A 17 20.53 1.09 -10.26
CA ASP A 17 19.59 0.55 -11.24
C ASP A 17 20.26 -0.41 -12.24
N PHE A 18 21.48 -0.11 -12.68
CA PHE A 18 22.21 -0.96 -13.63
C PHE A 18 22.58 -2.33 -13.02
N GLU A 19 23.03 -2.32 -11.76
CA GLU A 19 23.34 -3.56 -11.02
C GLU A 19 22.07 -4.39 -10.80
N TYR A 20 20.97 -3.74 -10.42
CA TYR A 20 19.67 -4.40 -10.28
C TYR A 20 19.21 -5.03 -11.60
N ASP A 21 19.26 -4.28 -12.69
CA ASP A 21 18.89 -4.76 -14.02
C ASP A 21 19.74 -5.95 -14.48
N SER A 22 21.04 -5.93 -14.17
CA SER A 22 21.95 -7.04 -14.46
C SER A 22 21.55 -8.30 -13.70
N LEU A 23 21.27 -8.18 -12.40
CA LEU A 23 20.81 -9.30 -11.57
C LEU A 23 19.45 -9.83 -12.05
N PHE A 24 18.53 -8.94 -12.41
CA PHE A 24 17.21 -9.30 -12.89
C PHE A 24 17.28 -10.07 -14.22
N LYS A 25 18.13 -9.63 -15.16
CA LYS A 25 18.38 -10.35 -16.43
C LYS A 25 19.01 -11.73 -16.19
N GLN A 26 19.93 -11.85 -15.24
CA GLN A 26 20.53 -13.14 -14.89
C GLN A 26 19.47 -14.10 -14.33
N LEU A 27 18.58 -13.62 -13.46
CA LEU A 27 17.46 -14.41 -12.93
C LEU A 27 16.53 -14.89 -14.06
N GLN A 28 16.13 -14.00 -14.96
CA GLN A 28 15.30 -14.35 -16.12
C GLN A 28 15.97 -15.44 -16.98
N ASN A 29 17.27 -15.29 -17.26
CA ASN A 29 18.01 -16.28 -18.03
C ASN A 29 18.01 -17.64 -17.32
N LEU A 30 18.26 -17.66 -16.01
CA LEU A 30 18.25 -18.91 -15.23
C LEU A 30 16.89 -19.61 -15.27
N GLU A 31 15.81 -18.89 -15.04
CA GLU A 31 14.46 -19.46 -15.09
C GLU A 31 14.06 -19.92 -16.48
N THR A 32 14.56 -19.26 -17.53
CA THR A 32 14.36 -19.69 -18.93
C THR A 32 15.06 -21.02 -19.20
N HIS A 33 16.30 -21.19 -18.73
CA HIS A 33 17.08 -22.41 -18.93
C HIS A 33 16.65 -23.55 -18.00
N TYR A 34 16.11 -23.21 -16.82
CA TYR A 34 15.66 -24.15 -15.81
C TYR A 34 14.23 -23.81 -15.36
N PRO A 35 13.20 -24.15 -16.15
CA PRO A 35 11.81 -23.82 -15.84
C PRO A 35 11.33 -24.34 -14.47
N GLY A 36 11.93 -25.43 -13.98
CA GLY A 36 11.61 -25.98 -12.64
C GLY A 36 12.07 -25.11 -11.46
N LEU A 37 12.91 -24.08 -11.70
CA LEU A 37 13.33 -23.12 -10.67
C LEU A 37 12.43 -21.87 -10.63
N ALA A 38 11.55 -21.68 -11.61
CA ALA A 38 10.65 -20.55 -11.67
C ALA A 38 9.54 -20.71 -10.61
N SER A 39 9.71 -20.06 -9.46
CA SER A 39 8.69 -19.99 -8.42
C SER A 39 7.59 -18.97 -8.77
N PRO A 40 6.31 -19.22 -8.43
CA PRO A 40 5.23 -18.23 -8.60
C PRO A 40 5.51 -16.88 -7.93
N ASP A 41 6.28 -16.87 -6.84
CA ASP A 41 6.61 -15.64 -6.08
C ASP A 41 7.82 -14.89 -6.66
N SER A 42 8.46 -15.44 -7.71
CA SER A 42 9.65 -14.85 -8.31
C SER A 42 9.36 -13.44 -8.85
N PRO A 43 10.27 -12.47 -8.68
CA PRO A 43 10.12 -11.13 -9.24
C PRO A 43 9.84 -11.10 -10.75
N THR A 44 10.30 -12.09 -11.50
CA THR A 44 10.10 -12.20 -12.95
C THR A 44 8.67 -12.60 -13.33
N GLN A 45 7.94 -13.28 -12.44
CA GLN A 45 6.57 -13.76 -12.63
C GLN A 45 5.51 -12.73 -12.24
N ARG A 46 5.91 -11.59 -11.65
CA ARG A 46 5.00 -10.51 -11.24
C ARG A 46 4.48 -9.65 -12.39
N ARG A 47 4.95 -9.86 -13.62
CA ARG A 47 4.35 -9.19 -14.77
C ARG A 47 2.95 -9.74 -14.96
N SER A 48 1.99 -8.83 -15.09
CA SER A 48 0.63 -9.21 -15.48
C SER A 48 0.71 -10.11 -16.70
N ALA A 49 0.20 -11.33 -16.59
CA ALA A 49 -0.19 -12.10 -17.76
C ALA A 49 -1.04 -11.19 -18.65
N ASP A 50 -0.92 -11.36 -19.96
CA ASP A 50 -1.51 -10.55 -21.02
C ASP A 50 -2.81 -9.88 -20.64
N LEU A 51 -3.01 -8.64 -21.14
CA LEU A 51 -4.22 -7.80 -21.07
C LEU A 51 -5.45 -8.48 -21.70
N THR A 52 -5.74 -9.70 -21.28
CA THR A 52 -6.96 -10.44 -21.49
C THR A 52 -7.95 -9.85 -20.51
N GLU A 53 -9.00 -9.26 -21.07
CA GLU A 53 -10.17 -8.68 -20.40
C GLU A 53 -10.26 -9.10 -18.93
N VAL A 54 -9.72 -8.26 -18.03
CA VAL A 54 -9.79 -8.53 -16.60
C VAL A 54 -11.25 -8.45 -16.22
N SER A 55 -11.89 -9.61 -16.08
CA SER A 55 -13.23 -9.71 -15.55
C SER A 55 -13.15 -9.36 -14.07
N LEU A 56 -13.48 -8.10 -13.76
CA LEU A 56 -13.58 -7.61 -12.39
C LEU A 56 -14.78 -8.29 -11.73
N ARG A 57 -14.51 -9.40 -11.05
CA ARG A 57 -15.51 -10.07 -10.22
C ARG A 57 -15.62 -9.28 -8.92
N GLY A 58 -16.83 -8.80 -8.61
CA GLY A 58 -17.11 -8.17 -7.32
C GLY A 58 -16.81 -9.14 -6.18
N VAL A 59 -15.83 -8.82 -5.35
CA VAL A 59 -15.54 -9.54 -4.11
C VAL A 59 -16.30 -8.83 -2.99
N PRO A 60 -17.17 -9.52 -2.24
CA PRO A 60 -17.84 -8.90 -1.11
C PRO A 60 -16.79 -8.48 -0.07
N GLN A 61 -16.78 -7.20 0.29
CA GLN A 61 -15.94 -6.70 1.37
C GLN A 61 -16.50 -7.21 2.70
N SER A 62 -15.72 -8.01 3.43
CA SER A 62 -16.12 -8.62 4.71
C SER A 62 -16.32 -7.58 5.82
N ASN A 63 -15.68 -6.40 5.70
CA ASN A 63 -15.77 -5.32 6.68
C ASN A 63 -16.51 -4.11 6.10
N SER A 64 -17.31 -3.44 6.92
CA SER A 64 -17.92 -2.15 6.56
C SER A 64 -16.83 -1.09 6.38
N PHE A 65 -16.45 -0.85 5.12
CA PHE A 65 -15.59 0.27 4.77
C PHE A 65 -16.29 1.58 5.14
N ARG A 66 -15.61 2.43 5.92
CA ARG A 66 -16.09 3.78 6.25
C ARG A 66 -15.26 4.79 5.48
N TRP A 67 -15.96 5.60 4.68
CA TRP A 67 -15.35 6.74 4.01
C TRP A 67 -15.01 7.83 5.04
N PRO A 68 -13.83 8.46 4.94
CA PRO A 68 -13.53 9.64 5.74
C PRO A 68 -14.54 10.75 5.44
N ILE A 69 -15.00 11.46 6.47
CA ILE A 69 -15.81 12.67 6.30
C ILE A 69 -14.84 13.81 5.97
N PRO A 70 -14.96 14.47 4.80
CA PRO A 70 -14.07 15.56 4.46
C PRO A 70 -14.32 16.76 5.38
N MET A 71 -13.26 17.24 6.02
CA MET A 71 -13.28 18.44 6.85
C MET A 71 -12.55 19.54 6.07
N MET A 72 -13.31 20.51 5.56
CA MET A 72 -12.81 21.50 4.59
C MET A 72 -12.51 22.88 5.21
N GLN A 73 -12.69 23.03 6.52
CA GLN A 73 -12.55 24.29 7.25
C GLN A 73 -11.87 24.02 8.59
N ASP A 74 -11.03 24.95 9.06
CA ASP A 74 -10.28 24.81 10.31
C ASP A 74 -11.20 24.71 11.53
N ASP A 75 -12.35 25.39 11.50
CA ASP A 75 -13.36 25.35 12.57
C ASP A 75 -13.91 23.92 12.79
N LEU A 76 -13.97 23.10 11.74
CA LEU A 76 -14.42 21.71 11.85
C LEU A 76 -13.44 20.84 12.66
N VAL A 77 -12.15 21.17 12.67
CA VAL A 77 -11.12 20.44 13.44
C VAL A 77 -11.34 20.64 14.93
N GLY A 78 -11.73 21.85 15.35
CA GLY A 78 -12.12 22.15 16.73
C GLY A 78 -13.38 21.39 17.15
N GLU A 79 -14.41 21.37 16.31
CA GLU A 79 -15.64 20.60 16.59
C GLU A 79 -15.36 19.09 16.70
N PHE A 80 -14.46 18.55 15.87
CA PHE A 80 -14.03 17.16 15.96
C PHE A 80 -13.33 16.87 17.29
N ASP A 81 -12.41 17.72 17.73
CA ASP A 81 -11.72 17.58 19.02
C ASP A 81 -12.72 17.54 20.18
N GLU A 82 -13.68 18.47 20.20
CA GLU A 82 -14.75 18.50 21.21
C GLU A 82 -15.62 17.24 21.19
N GLN A 83 -16.00 16.77 20.00
CA GLN A 83 -16.81 15.55 19.85
C GLN A 83 -16.06 14.30 20.32
N VAL A 84 -14.78 14.15 19.96
CA VAL A 84 -13.98 13.01 20.40
C VAL A 84 -13.82 13.01 21.92
N LYS A 85 -13.49 14.15 22.53
CA LYS A 85 -13.36 14.28 23.99
C LYS A 85 -14.66 13.93 24.71
N LYS A 86 -15.81 14.34 24.15
CA LYS A 86 -17.13 13.99 24.68
C LYS A 86 -17.42 12.50 24.60
N LEU A 87 -17.05 11.85 23.50
CA LEU A 87 -17.27 10.42 23.29
C LEU A 87 -16.34 9.55 24.16
N THR A 88 -15.11 10.00 24.42
CA THR A 88 -14.13 9.28 25.24
C THR A 88 -14.20 9.62 26.72
N MET A 89 -15.08 10.56 27.11
CA MET A 89 -15.20 11.08 28.49
C MET A 89 -13.88 11.68 29.01
N SER A 90 -13.09 12.27 28.11
CA SER A 90 -11.84 12.94 28.45
C SER A 90 -12.08 14.32 29.07
N PRO A 91 -11.19 14.81 29.96
CA PRO A 91 -11.19 16.20 30.40
C PRO A 91 -11.11 17.17 29.22
N VAL A 92 -11.75 18.34 29.36
CA VAL A 92 -11.76 19.40 28.32
C VAL A 92 -10.34 19.80 27.91
N ASP A 93 -9.44 19.83 28.89
CA ASP A 93 -8.04 20.25 28.74
C ASP A 93 -7.10 19.10 28.35
N ALA A 94 -7.62 17.88 28.15
CA ALA A 94 -6.80 16.76 27.73
C ALA A 94 -6.29 16.98 26.29
N GLY A 95 -4.99 16.82 26.08
CA GLY A 95 -4.42 16.77 24.73
C GLY A 95 -4.81 15.45 24.05
N LEU A 96 -5.31 15.53 22.82
CA LEU A 96 -5.58 14.37 21.99
C LEU A 96 -4.32 14.01 21.20
N GLU A 97 -3.89 12.75 21.27
CA GLU A 97 -2.83 12.23 20.41
C GLU A 97 -3.44 11.78 19.09
N CYS A 98 -3.08 12.47 18.00
CA CYS A 98 -3.57 12.20 16.65
C CYS A 98 -2.42 11.84 15.72
N VAL A 99 -2.65 10.87 14.86
CA VAL A 99 -1.78 10.60 13.71
C VAL A 99 -2.34 11.35 12.51
N VAL A 100 -1.54 12.25 11.94
CA VAL A 100 -1.90 13.01 10.74
C VAL A 100 -1.20 12.38 9.55
N GLU A 101 -1.99 11.80 8.64
CA GLU A 101 -1.49 11.16 7.42
C GLU A 101 -1.86 12.00 6.18
N PRO A 102 -0.98 12.09 5.16
CA PRO A 102 -1.31 12.78 3.92
C PRO A 102 -2.44 12.06 3.17
N LYS A 103 -3.40 12.83 2.65
CA LYS A 103 -4.47 12.29 1.81
C LYS A 103 -3.92 11.97 0.41
N TYR A 104 -3.77 10.69 0.10
CA TYR A 104 -3.43 10.22 -1.24
C TYR A 104 -4.69 10.17 -2.12
N ASP A 105 -4.66 10.86 -3.26
CA ASP A 105 -5.77 10.89 -4.22
C ASP A 105 -5.64 9.75 -5.24
N GLY A 106 -6.08 8.56 -4.84
CA GLY A 106 -5.99 7.33 -5.63
C GLY A 106 -7.14 6.37 -5.34
N GLY A 107 -7.08 5.18 -5.96
CA GLY A 107 -8.03 4.10 -5.68
C GLY A 107 -7.68 3.36 -4.39
N THR A 108 -8.67 3.16 -3.51
CA THR A 108 -8.51 2.25 -2.37
C THR A 108 -8.49 0.80 -2.87
N ILE A 109 -7.45 0.06 -2.52
CA ILE A 109 -7.34 -1.38 -2.79
C ILE A 109 -7.51 -2.10 -1.45
N ALA A 110 -8.49 -3.02 -1.39
CA ALA A 110 -8.72 -3.87 -0.25
C ALA A 110 -8.90 -5.31 -0.73
N THR A 111 -8.24 -6.26 -0.06
CA THR A 111 -8.38 -7.68 -0.34
C THR A 111 -9.51 -8.24 0.54
N GLY A 112 -10.48 -8.93 -0.07
CA GLY A 112 -11.42 -9.74 0.70
C GLY A 112 -10.70 -10.98 1.21
N LEU A 113 -10.68 -11.15 2.54
CA LEU A 113 -10.31 -12.42 3.18
C LEU A 113 -11.48 -13.41 3.10
#